data_AF-A0A7R9P0I9-F1
#
_entry.id   AF-A0A7R9P0I9-F1
#
_cell.length_a   1.000
_cell.length_b   1.000
_cell.length_c   1.000
_cell.angle_alpha   90.00
_cell.angle_beta   90.00
_cell.angle_gamma   90.00
#
_symmetry.space_group_name_H-M   'P 1'
#
loop_
_entity.id
_entity.type
_entity.pdbx_description
1 polymer ?
#
loop_
_entity_poly.entity_id
_entity_poly.type
_entity_poly.pdbx_seq_one_letter_code
_entity_poly.pdbx_strand_id
1 'polypeptide(L)'
;MALKSSEEDLDTGTECLHLVFSYVGVKALLIPGPEQLWKVTHKKDIYAALGCLKERIQQVCIVAAEESDVVKILCETLRSQVVHIKSAGDSPRETFNTVVLFHIQQLDHDIQLLAAMLDFHKQGLIIHIIKHTNADGVQNMSVYDLHQSGRNMLRQYEKFNKGVVIIHYLTPGEDIKLADLVVNLILSDPNIFSGQTMIL
;
A
#
# COMPACT_ATOMS: atom_id res chain seq x y z
N MET A 1 -30.47 -43.99 4.56
CA MET A 1 -30.84 -44.19 3.15
C MET A 1 -30.03 -43.19 2.35
N ALA A 2 -28.92 -43.62 1.73
CA ALA A 2 -28.10 -42.73 0.91
C ALA A 2 -28.80 -42.56 -0.44
N LEU A 3 -29.34 -41.37 -0.70
CA LEU A 3 -29.90 -41.03 -1.99
C LEU A 3 -28.75 -40.96 -3.00
N LYS A 4 -28.82 -41.86 -4.00
CA LYS A 4 -27.80 -41.99 -5.05
C LYS A 4 -28.17 -40.99 -6.14
N SER A 5 -27.37 -39.94 -6.28
CA SER A 5 -27.45 -39.05 -7.45
C SER A 5 -27.25 -39.87 -8.73
N SER A 6 -27.96 -39.52 -9.80
CA SER A 6 -27.75 -40.14 -11.11
C SER A 6 -26.35 -39.79 -11.65
N GLU A 7 -25.76 -40.64 -12.51
CA GLU A 7 -24.48 -40.34 -13.16
C GLU A 7 -24.57 -39.10 -14.07
N GLU A 8 -25.72 -38.90 -14.73
CA GLU A 8 -25.98 -37.73 -15.58
C GLU A 8 -25.98 -36.42 -14.80
N ASP A 9 -26.55 -36.41 -13.59
CA ASP A 9 -26.55 -35.24 -12.70
C ASP A 9 -25.14 -34.92 -12.17
N LEU A 10 -24.27 -35.93 -12.05
CA LEU A 10 -22.87 -35.73 -11.65
C LEU A 10 -22.02 -35.19 -12.80
N ASP A 11 -22.33 -35.60 -14.03
CA ASP A 11 -21.58 -35.18 -15.22
C ASP A 11 -21.99 -33.79 -15.73
N THR A 12 -23.28 -33.44 -15.62
CA THR A 12 -23.83 -32.22 -16.24
C THR A 12 -24.40 -31.22 -15.24
N GLY A 13 -24.59 -31.62 -13.97
CA GLY A 13 -25.16 -30.77 -12.94
C GLY A 13 -24.25 -29.60 -12.58
N THR A 14 -24.76 -28.38 -12.73
CA THR A 14 -24.05 -27.14 -12.39
C THR A 14 -24.52 -26.52 -11.06
N GLU A 15 -25.62 -27.02 -10.49
CA GLU A 15 -26.31 -26.40 -9.34
C GLU A 15 -26.52 -27.38 -8.18
N CYS A 16 -25.61 -27.36 -7.20
CA CYS A 16 -25.66 -28.25 -6.04
C CYS A 16 -26.94 -28.09 -5.20
N LEU A 17 -27.49 -26.88 -5.10
CA LEU A 17 -28.73 -26.61 -4.37
C LEU A 17 -29.95 -27.24 -5.04
N HIS A 18 -29.96 -27.30 -6.38
CA HIS A 18 -31.01 -27.98 -7.13
C HIS A 18 -30.98 -29.49 -6.86
N LEU A 19 -29.79 -30.10 -6.85
CA LEU A 19 -29.64 -31.53 -6.53
C LEU A 19 -30.14 -31.86 -5.12
N VAL A 20 -29.79 -31.05 -4.12
CA VAL A 20 -30.25 -31.23 -2.74
C VAL A 20 -31.78 -31.15 -2.65
N PHE A 21 -32.40 -30.23 -3.38
CA PHE A 21 -33.84 -30.12 -3.45
C PHE A 21 -34.48 -31.35 -4.14
N SER A 22 -33.95 -31.78 -5.28
CA SER A 22 -34.50 -32.87 -6.08
C SER A 22 -34.41 -34.24 -5.40
N TYR A 23 -33.31 -34.52 -4.70
CA TYR A 23 -33.10 -35.82 -4.06
C TYR A 23 -33.60 -35.86 -2.60
N VAL A 24 -33.48 -34.76 -1.85
CA VAL A 24 -33.75 -34.76 -0.39
C VAL A 24 -34.99 -33.92 -0.02
N GLY A 25 -35.54 -33.14 -0.96
CA GLY A 25 -36.70 -32.26 -0.71
C GLY A 25 -36.37 -31.04 0.15
N VAL A 26 -35.08 -30.75 0.38
CA VAL A 26 -34.64 -29.62 1.22
C VAL A 26 -34.61 -28.34 0.39
N LYS A 27 -35.41 -27.35 0.78
CA LYS A 27 -35.36 -26.00 0.19
C LYS A 27 -34.23 -25.19 0.82
N ALA A 28 -33.24 -24.83 0.01
CA ALA A 28 -32.16 -23.96 0.45
C ALA A 28 -32.65 -22.53 0.70
N LEU A 29 -32.13 -21.88 1.74
CA LEU A 29 -32.31 -20.46 1.98
C LEU A 29 -31.27 -19.69 1.17
N LEU A 30 -31.72 -18.81 0.28
CA LEU A 30 -30.82 -17.95 -0.52
C LEU A 30 -30.51 -16.68 0.26
N ILE A 31 -29.22 -16.43 0.49
CA ILE A 31 -28.73 -15.24 1.19
C ILE A 31 -28.12 -14.31 0.14
N PRO A 32 -28.46 -13.01 0.14
CA PRO A 32 -27.80 -12.06 -0.76
C PRO A 32 -26.30 -12.00 -0.45
N GLY A 33 -25.49 -12.27 -1.47
CA GLY A 33 -24.04 -12.19 -1.38
C GLY A 33 -23.53 -10.76 -1.50
N PRO A 34 -22.31 -10.48 -1.02
CA PRO A 34 -21.65 -9.20 -1.27
C PRO A 34 -21.28 -9.05 -2.75
N GLU A 35 -21.14 -7.82 -3.23
CA GLU A 35 -20.81 -7.53 -4.65
C GLU A 35 -19.50 -8.18 -5.13
N GLN A 36 -18.62 -8.58 -4.21
CA GLN A 36 -17.36 -9.23 -4.54
C GLN A 36 -17.48 -10.74 -4.77
N LEU A 37 -18.67 -11.32 -4.58
CA LEU A 37 -18.92 -12.72 -4.85
C LEU A 37 -19.19 -12.94 -6.35
N TRP A 38 -18.12 -12.96 -7.14
CA TRP A 38 -18.18 -13.19 -8.59
C TRP A 38 -17.09 -14.17 -9.06
N LYS A 39 -17.32 -14.80 -10.21
CA LYS A 39 -16.40 -15.79 -10.79
C LYS A 39 -15.47 -15.17 -11.82
N VAL A 40 -14.15 -15.32 -11.65
CA VAL A 40 -13.16 -14.98 -12.66
C VAL A 40 -13.27 -15.97 -13.82
N THR A 41 -13.83 -15.54 -14.94
CA THR A 41 -14.09 -16.41 -16.11
C THR A 41 -13.34 -15.94 -17.34
N HIS A 42 -13.26 -14.63 -17.54
CA HIS A 42 -12.61 -14.00 -18.69
C HIS A 42 -11.36 -13.22 -18.28
N LYS A 43 -10.49 -12.93 -19.26
CA LYS A 43 -9.27 -12.14 -19.04
C LYS A 43 -9.56 -10.75 -18.44
N LYS A 44 -10.67 -10.12 -18.83
CA LYS A 44 -11.11 -8.84 -18.24
C LYS A 44 -11.35 -8.93 -16.73
N ASP A 45 -11.85 -10.08 -16.28
CA ASP A 45 -12.16 -10.32 -14.88
C ASP A 45 -10.88 -10.45 -14.05
N ILE A 46 -9.76 -10.91 -14.65
CA ILE A 46 -8.45 -10.91 -13.99
C ILE A 46 -8.03 -9.47 -13.62
N TYR A 47 -8.24 -8.51 -14.53
CA TYR A 47 -7.92 -7.11 -14.25
C TYR A 47 -8.82 -6.54 -13.14
N ALA A 48 -10.11 -6.90 -13.12
CA ALA A 48 -11.03 -6.49 -12.06
C ALA A 48 -10.63 -7.08 -10.70
N ALA A 49 -10.28 -8.38 -10.64
CA ALA A 49 -9.77 -9.02 -9.43
C ALA A 49 -8.49 -8.35 -8.93
N LEU A 50 -7.55 -8.09 -9.83
CA LEU A 50 -6.30 -7.39 -9.49
C LEU A 50 -6.56 -5.97 -8.97
N GLY A 51 -7.52 -5.24 -9.54
CA GLY A 51 -7.94 -3.93 -9.03
C GLY A 51 -8.46 -4.00 -7.59
N CYS A 52 -9.44 -4.88 -7.35
CA CYS A 52 -9.98 -5.10 -6.00
C CYS A 52 -8.92 -5.55 -5.00
N LEU A 53 -7.93 -6.33 -5.46
CA LEU A 53 -6.83 -6.81 -4.63
C LEU A 53 -5.86 -5.67 -4.28
N LYS A 54 -5.54 -4.78 -5.23
CA LYS A 54 -4.68 -3.62 -4.98
C LYS A 54 -5.28 -2.66 -3.97
N GLU A 55 -6.57 -2.36 -4.08
CA GLU A 55 -7.29 -1.49 -3.13
C GLU A 55 -7.35 -2.09 -1.71
N ARG A 56 -7.46 -3.42 -1.58
CA ARG A 56 -7.59 -4.11 -0.29
C ARG A 56 -6.29 -4.43 0.43
N ILE A 57 -5.13 -4.29 -0.21
CA ILE A 57 -3.85 -4.74 0.35
C ILE A 57 -3.01 -3.58 0.91
N GLN A 58 -3.31 -2.34 0.56
CA GLN A 58 -2.50 -1.21 1.02
C GLN A 58 -2.80 -0.87 2.48
N GLN A 59 -1.82 -1.13 3.33
CA GLN A 59 -1.72 -0.70 4.72
C GLN A 59 -0.58 0.31 4.78
N VAL A 60 -0.91 1.59 4.92
CA VAL A 60 0.08 2.67 4.88
C VAL A 60 0.33 3.17 6.29
N CYS A 61 1.60 3.30 6.68
CA CYS A 61 1.96 4.03 7.88
C CYS A 61 2.70 5.31 7.52
N ILE A 62 2.31 6.42 8.14
CA ILE A 62 2.97 7.72 7.99
C ILE A 62 3.72 7.99 9.30
N VAL A 63 5.04 8.05 9.23
CA VAL A 63 5.91 8.40 10.35
C VAL A 63 6.37 9.83 10.14
N ALA A 64 5.97 10.72 11.05
CA ALA A 64 6.38 12.11 11.04
C ALA A 64 6.70 12.55 12.47
N ALA A 65 7.79 13.29 12.65
CA ALA A 65 8.18 13.82 13.95
C ALA A 65 7.21 14.90 14.47
N GLU A 66 6.61 15.66 13.54
CA GLU A 66 5.64 16.71 13.83
C GLU A 66 4.43 16.59 12.89
N GLU A 67 3.25 17.00 13.37
CA GLU A 67 2.01 16.98 12.58
C GLU A 67 1.97 18.17 11.61
N SER A 68 2.60 17.99 10.46
CA SER A 68 2.63 18.96 9.35
C SER A 68 1.31 18.98 8.56
N ASP A 69 1.00 20.11 7.91
CA ASP A 69 -0.17 20.23 7.02
C ASP A 69 -0.14 19.21 5.87
N VAL A 70 1.05 18.86 5.35
CA VAL A 70 1.22 17.78 4.35
C VAL A 70 0.72 16.45 4.89
N VAL A 71 1.01 16.12 6.16
CA VAL A 71 0.63 14.86 6.78
C VAL A 71 -0.89 14.80 6.95
N LYS A 72 -1.52 15.92 7.31
CA LYS A 72 -2.99 16.02 7.41
C LYS A 72 -3.66 15.82 6.07
N ILE A 73 -3.18 16.52 5.03
CA ILE A 73 -3.67 16.37 3.65
C ILE A 73 -3.51 14.92 3.18
N LEU A 74 -2.34 14.32 3.42
CA LEU A 74 -2.06 12.94 3.03
C LEU A 74 -3.00 11.93 3.73
N CYS A 75 -3.20 12.08 5.04
CA CYS A 75 -4.15 11.27 5.80
C CYS A 75 -5.58 11.43 5.29
N GLU A 76 -6.03 12.65 4.99
CA GLU A 76 -7.37 12.91 4.46
C GLU A 76 -7.58 12.29 3.08
N THR A 77 -6.62 12.46 2.17
CA THR A 77 -6.70 11.92 0.81
C THR A 77 -6.63 10.39 0.77
N LEU A 78 -5.80 9.78 1.63
CA LEU A 78 -5.64 8.31 1.65
C LEU A 78 -6.76 7.59 2.39
N ARG A 79 -7.51 8.25 3.29
CA ARG A 79 -8.60 7.61 4.08
C ARG A 79 -9.66 6.92 3.22
N SER A 80 -9.87 7.39 2.00
CA SER A 80 -10.84 6.81 1.06
C SER A 80 -10.26 5.71 0.17
N GLN A 81 -8.93 5.52 0.17
CA GLN A 81 -8.22 4.68 -0.80
C GLN A 81 -7.36 3.57 -0.17
N VAL A 82 -7.13 3.63 1.15
CA VAL A 82 -6.23 2.74 1.89
C VAL A 82 -6.97 2.11 3.07
N VAL A 83 -6.63 0.87 3.41
CA VAL A 83 -7.33 0.09 4.44
C VAL A 83 -6.99 0.57 5.86
N HIS A 84 -5.73 0.92 6.12
CA HIS A 84 -5.28 1.43 7.41
C HIS A 84 -4.25 2.54 7.24
N ILE A 85 -4.42 3.61 8.03
CA ILE A 85 -3.48 4.74 8.13
C ILE A 85 -3.15 4.94 9.61
N LYS A 86 -1.86 4.94 9.94
CA LYS A 86 -1.38 5.27 11.29
C LYS A 86 -0.32 6.38 11.21
N SER A 87 -0.51 7.47 11.96
CA SER A 87 0.52 8.47 12.21
C SER A 87 1.35 8.08 13.44
N ALA A 88 2.67 8.11 13.33
CA ALA A 88 3.56 7.61 14.38
C ALA A 88 3.60 8.53 15.62
N GLY A 89 2.88 8.13 16.66
CA GLY A 89 3.12 8.52 18.06
C GLY A 89 2.93 7.34 19.03
N ASP A 90 2.67 6.15 18.51
CA ASP A 90 2.13 5.02 19.27
C ASP A 90 2.76 3.70 18.81
N SER A 91 3.15 2.84 19.75
CA SER A 91 3.96 1.63 19.49
C SER A 91 3.44 0.78 18.31
N PRO A 92 4.34 0.23 17.46
CA PRO A 92 3.92 -0.53 16.29
C PRO A 92 3.44 -1.93 16.74
N ARG A 93 2.12 -2.09 16.84
CA ARG A 93 1.47 -3.41 17.04
C ARG A 93 1.11 -4.10 15.73
N GLU A 94 1.19 -3.38 14.61
CA GLU A 94 0.77 -3.80 13.29
C GLU A 94 1.89 -3.57 12.28
N THR A 95 1.93 -4.44 11.27
CA THR A 95 2.88 -4.33 10.15
C THR A 95 2.20 -3.74 8.92
N PHE A 96 2.94 -2.92 8.18
CA PHE A 96 2.47 -2.14 7.04
C PHE A 96 3.24 -2.56 5.80
N ASN A 97 2.57 -2.60 4.65
CA ASN A 97 3.25 -2.91 3.40
C ASN A 97 3.99 -1.67 2.85
N THR A 98 3.43 -0.48 3.08
CA THR A 98 3.99 0.81 2.66
C THR A 98 4.20 1.75 3.85
N VAL A 99 5.36 2.40 3.91
CA VAL A 99 5.72 3.34 4.98
C VAL A 99 6.18 4.66 4.37
N VAL A 100 5.64 5.78 4.83
CA VAL A 100 6.03 7.13 4.45
C VAL A 100 6.74 7.77 5.63
N LEU A 101 7.99 8.18 5.44
CA LEU A 101 8.82 8.82 6.47
C LEU A 101 8.95 10.31 6.14
N PHE A 102 8.60 11.18 7.09
CA PHE A 102 8.80 12.63 7.01
C PHE A 102 9.88 13.05 8.00
N HIS A 103 11.07 13.40 7.50
CA HIS A 103 12.18 13.88 8.32
C HIS A 103 12.56 15.32 7.99
N ILE A 104 12.93 16.07 9.03
CA ILE A 104 13.48 17.43 8.93
C ILE A 104 15.02 17.41 9.12
N GLN A 105 15.57 16.42 9.86
CA GLN A 105 17.01 16.15 9.98
C GLN A 105 17.28 14.62 9.98
N GLN A 106 18.45 14.20 9.48
CA GLN A 106 18.85 12.78 9.38
C GLN A 106 18.92 12.12 10.76
N LEU A 107 18.04 11.14 11.01
CA LEU A 107 18.16 10.24 12.17
C LEU A 107 18.49 8.82 11.68
N ASP A 108 19.67 8.33 12.06
CA ASP A 108 20.09 6.94 11.86
C ASP A 108 19.26 5.93 12.71
N HIS A 109 18.42 6.42 13.64
CA HIS A 109 17.66 5.60 14.58
C HIS A 109 16.39 4.96 13.98
N ASP A 110 15.95 5.38 12.79
CA ASP A 110 14.66 4.96 12.23
C ASP A 110 14.69 3.58 11.58
N ILE A 111 15.86 3.08 11.19
CA ILE A 111 15.98 1.85 10.41
C ILE A 111 15.52 0.60 11.18
N GLN A 112 15.80 0.52 12.48
CA GLN A 112 15.35 -0.60 13.32
C GLN A 112 13.84 -0.53 13.59
N LEU A 113 13.31 0.66 13.82
CA LEU A 113 11.87 0.88 13.98
C LEU A 113 11.12 0.52 12.69
N LEU A 114 11.67 0.90 11.53
CA LEU A 114 11.14 0.54 10.22
C LEU A 114 11.06 -0.97 10.04
N ALA A 115 12.11 -1.69 10.45
CA ALA A 115 12.14 -3.15 10.35
C ALA A 115 11.02 -3.84 11.15
N ALA A 116 10.67 -3.29 12.32
CA ALA A 116 9.57 -3.80 13.13
C ALA A 116 8.19 -3.47 12.53
N MET A 117 8.10 -2.43 11.72
CA MET A 117 6.85 -1.94 11.13
C MET A 117 6.55 -2.51 9.75
N LEU A 118 7.54 -3.04 9.02
CA LEU A 118 7.35 -3.52 7.67
C LEU A 118 6.85 -4.97 7.62
N ASP A 119 5.83 -5.22 6.82
CA ASP A 119 5.42 -6.57 6.44
C ASP A 119 6.31 -7.07 5.29
N PHE A 120 7.30 -7.91 5.60
CA PHE A 120 8.23 -8.46 4.61
C PHE A 120 7.62 -9.49 3.65
N HIS A 121 6.42 -9.99 3.93
CA HIS A 121 5.74 -10.97 3.06
C HIS A 121 4.96 -10.31 1.93
N LYS A 122 4.66 -9.01 2.04
CA LYS A 122 3.92 -8.25 1.03
C LYS A 122 4.84 -7.31 0.26
N GLN A 123 4.57 -7.11 -1.03
CA GLN A 123 5.19 -6.01 -1.78
C GLN A 123 4.67 -4.66 -1.28
N GLY A 124 5.53 -3.64 -1.32
CA GLY A 124 5.15 -2.28 -0.95
C GLY A 124 6.34 -1.31 -1.02
N LEU A 125 6.12 -0.07 -0.58
CA LEU A 125 7.02 1.05 -0.78
C LEU A 125 7.53 1.65 0.54
N ILE A 126 8.78 2.07 0.56
CA ILE A 126 9.33 2.97 1.57
C ILE A 126 9.51 4.32 0.88
N ILE A 127 8.72 5.32 1.27
CA ILE A 127 8.79 6.68 0.73
C ILE A 127 9.45 7.55 1.79
N HIS A 128 10.68 8.01 1.54
CA HIS A 128 11.41 8.86 2.48
C HIS A 128 11.45 10.31 1.98
N ILE A 129 10.73 11.17 2.69
CA ILE A 129 10.61 12.60 2.40
C ILE A 129 11.51 13.38 3.35
N ILE A 130 12.39 14.18 2.77
CA ILE A 130 13.39 14.99 3.48
C ILE A 130 13.06 16.44 3.22
N LYS A 131 12.57 17.14 4.25
CA LYS A 131 12.27 18.57 4.17
C LYS A 131 13.52 19.39 4.45
N HIS A 132 13.97 20.14 3.45
CA HIS A 132 15.12 21.03 3.55
C HIS A 132 14.64 22.43 3.91
N THR A 133 14.77 22.83 5.18
CA THR A 133 14.44 24.20 5.61
C THR A 133 15.60 25.16 5.34
N ASN A 134 15.30 26.36 4.83
CA ASN A 134 16.29 27.42 4.52
C ASN A 134 17.23 27.82 5.68
N ALA A 135 16.92 27.45 6.92
CA ALA A 135 17.72 27.79 8.10
C ALA A 135 19.02 26.96 8.24
N ASP A 136 19.03 25.72 7.71
CA ASP A 136 20.16 24.78 7.87
C ASP A 136 20.86 24.52 6.54
N GLY A 137 21.72 25.45 6.09
CA GLY A 137 22.77 25.18 5.09
C GLY A 137 22.35 24.84 3.65
N VAL A 138 21.05 24.83 3.34
CA VAL A 138 20.50 24.44 2.01
C VAL A 138 20.90 25.41 0.89
N GLN A 139 21.43 26.60 1.19
CA GLN A 139 21.95 27.51 0.16
C GLN A 139 23.14 26.94 -0.64
N ASN A 140 23.75 25.82 -0.22
CA ASN A 140 24.95 25.26 -0.85
C ASN A 140 24.88 23.78 -1.31
N MET A 141 23.75 23.07 -1.13
CA MET A 141 23.68 21.69 -1.64
C MET A 141 23.37 21.69 -3.13
N SER A 142 24.31 21.19 -3.93
CA SER A 142 24.07 21.02 -5.36
C SER A 142 23.08 19.88 -5.62
N VAL A 143 22.45 19.90 -6.80
CA VAL A 143 21.63 18.77 -7.28
C VAL A 143 22.42 17.45 -7.23
N TYR A 144 23.73 17.52 -7.47
CA TYR A 144 24.62 16.36 -7.36
C TYR A 144 24.69 15.81 -5.94
N ASP A 145 24.84 16.69 -4.94
CA ASP A 145 24.92 16.30 -3.52
C ASP A 145 23.61 15.65 -3.06
N LEU A 146 22.47 16.18 -3.50
CA LEU A 146 21.15 15.60 -3.22
C LEU A 146 21.03 14.20 -3.82
N HIS A 147 21.38 14.01 -5.10
CA HIS A 147 21.38 12.68 -5.71
C HIS A 147 22.38 11.73 -5.05
N GLN A 148 23.55 12.21 -4.62
CA GLN A 148 24.52 11.41 -3.90
C GLN A 148 24.00 10.98 -2.52
N SER A 149 23.36 11.88 -1.79
CA SER A 149 22.69 11.59 -0.53
C SER A 149 21.58 10.55 -0.74
N GLY A 150 20.71 10.74 -1.74
CA GLY A 150 19.66 9.79 -2.09
C GLY A 150 20.22 8.39 -2.37
N ARG A 151 21.28 8.28 -3.19
CA ARG A 151 21.92 6.98 -3.45
C ARG A 151 22.47 6.31 -2.20
N ASN A 152 23.08 7.07 -1.29
CA ASN A 152 23.62 6.51 -0.05
C ASN A 152 22.49 5.98 0.85
N MET A 153 21.37 6.68 0.91
CA MET A 153 20.20 6.27 1.68
C MET A 153 19.50 5.07 1.05
N LEU A 154 19.37 5.01 -0.29
CA LEU A 154 18.81 3.84 -0.98
C LEU A 154 19.55 2.55 -0.59
N ARG A 155 20.88 2.59 -0.50
CA ARG A 155 21.71 1.45 -0.04
C ARG A 155 21.36 0.99 1.38
N GLN A 156 20.97 1.90 2.27
CA GLN A 156 20.57 1.53 3.62
C GLN A 156 19.25 0.73 3.63
N TYR A 157 18.37 1.00 2.67
CA TYR A 157 17.07 0.36 2.54
C TYR A 157 17.06 -0.91 1.66
N GLU A 158 18.12 -1.15 0.87
CA GLU A 158 18.25 -2.35 0.01
C GLU A 158 17.98 -3.67 0.76
N LYS A 159 18.34 -3.72 2.06
CA LYS A 159 18.14 -4.89 2.92
C LYS A 159 16.68 -5.27 3.17
N PHE A 160 15.73 -4.36 2.93
CA PHE A 160 14.31 -4.60 3.23
C PHE A 160 13.57 -5.28 2.09
N ASN A 161 14.18 -5.43 0.91
CA ASN A 161 13.54 -6.01 -0.28
C ASN A 161 12.18 -5.35 -0.60
N LYS A 162 12.11 -4.03 -0.43
CA LYS A 162 10.95 -3.18 -0.71
C LYS A 162 11.31 -2.19 -1.81
N GLY A 163 10.29 -1.66 -2.50
CA GLY A 163 10.52 -0.51 -3.36
C GLY A 163 10.87 0.70 -2.49
N VAL A 164 11.89 1.48 -2.86
CA VAL A 164 12.33 2.64 -2.07
C VAL A 164 12.32 3.88 -2.94
N VAL A 165 11.72 4.96 -2.45
CA VAL A 165 11.65 6.24 -3.13
C VAL A 165 12.11 7.32 -2.17
N ILE A 166 13.03 8.17 -2.60
CA ILE A 166 13.52 9.30 -1.81
C ILE A 166 13.04 10.59 -2.45
N ILE A 167 12.45 11.48 -1.65
CA ILE A 167 11.96 12.78 -2.09
C ILE A 167 12.68 13.85 -1.27
N HIS A 168 13.47 14.68 -1.94
CA HIS A 168 13.99 15.91 -1.35
C HIS A 168 12.96 17.01 -1.59
N TYR A 169 12.44 17.59 -0.51
CA TYR A 169 11.45 18.66 -0.53
C TYR A 169 12.11 20.00 -0.16
N LEU A 170 12.36 20.85 -1.16
CA LEU A 170 13.07 22.13 -1.05
C LEU A 170 12.12 23.33 -1.13
N THR A 171 11.01 23.20 -1.86
CA THR A 171 10.14 24.35 -2.16
C THR A 171 8.99 24.46 -1.16
N PRO A 172 9.05 25.36 -0.15
CA PRO A 172 7.96 25.51 0.81
C PRO A 172 6.69 26.03 0.11
N GLY A 173 5.53 25.46 0.46
CA GLY A 173 4.22 25.88 -0.06
C GLY A 173 3.66 25.02 -1.19
N GLU A 174 4.43 24.04 -1.69
CA GLU A 174 3.95 23.02 -2.63
C GLU A 174 3.40 21.75 -1.94
N ASP A 175 2.85 21.90 -0.73
CA ASP A 175 2.39 20.79 0.12
C ASP A 175 1.35 19.89 -0.58
N ILE A 176 0.45 20.49 -1.37
CA ILE A 176 -0.57 19.76 -2.14
C ILE A 176 0.08 18.90 -3.22
N LYS A 177 1.06 19.44 -3.96
CA LYS A 177 1.76 18.69 -5.02
C LYS A 177 2.56 17.52 -4.44
N LEU A 178 3.19 17.74 -3.28
CA LEU A 178 3.88 16.69 -2.55
C LEU A 178 2.91 15.58 -2.12
N ALA A 179 1.77 15.95 -1.55
CA ALA A 179 0.74 14.99 -1.15
C ALA A 179 0.22 14.19 -2.36
N ASP A 180 -0.11 14.85 -3.47
CA ASP A 180 -0.56 14.20 -4.70
C ASP A 180 0.49 13.23 -5.27
N LEU A 181 1.77 13.63 -5.26
CA LEU A 181 2.86 12.75 -5.69
C LEU A 181 2.95 11.51 -4.80
N VAL A 182 2.91 11.68 -3.48
CA VAL A 182 2.99 10.55 -2.53
C VAL A 182 1.80 9.62 -2.68
N VAL A 183 0.59 10.15 -2.84
CA VAL A 183 -0.62 9.35 -3.11
C VAL A 183 -0.45 8.55 -4.40
N ASN A 184 0.00 9.17 -5.48
CA ASN A 184 0.22 8.48 -6.75
C ASN A 184 1.28 7.38 -6.63
N LEU A 185 2.35 7.59 -5.87
CA LEU A 185 3.35 6.56 -5.60
C LEU A 185 2.76 5.39 -4.82
N ILE A 186 1.97 5.67 -3.79
CA ILE A 186 1.32 4.65 -2.95
C ILE A 186 0.40 3.77 -3.80
N LEU A 187 -0.43 4.37 -4.67
CA LEU A 187 -1.37 3.64 -5.52
C LEU A 187 -0.71 2.92 -6.70
N SER A 188 0.51 3.32 -7.06
CA SER A 188 1.26 2.73 -8.16
C SER A 188 1.90 1.39 -7.80
N ASP A 189 2.38 0.67 -8.82
CA ASP A 189 3.15 -0.55 -8.59
C ASP A 189 4.50 -0.21 -7.93
N PRO A 190 4.84 -0.81 -6.77
CA PRO A 190 6.08 -0.55 -6.05
C PRO A 190 7.35 -0.69 -6.89
N ASN A 191 7.32 -1.55 -7.90
CA ASN A 191 8.49 -1.84 -8.73
C ASN A 191 8.81 -0.73 -9.73
N ILE A 192 7.83 0.13 -10.07
CA ILE A 192 8.01 1.18 -11.08
C ILE A 192 8.98 2.27 -10.58
N PHE A 193 8.84 2.63 -9.30
CA PHE A 193 9.54 3.78 -8.72
C PHE A 193 10.69 3.38 -7.79
N SER A 194 10.91 2.08 -7.58
CA SER A 194 11.97 1.58 -6.72
C SER A 194 13.35 2.09 -7.15
N GLY A 195 14.12 2.61 -6.20
CA GLY A 195 15.47 3.12 -6.43
C GLY A 195 15.52 4.55 -6.95
N GLN A 196 14.40 5.28 -7.01
CA GLN A 196 14.36 6.64 -7.52
C GLN A 196 14.62 7.68 -6.43
N THR A 197 15.30 8.76 -6.81
CA THR A 197 15.47 9.98 -6.02
C THR A 197 14.82 11.13 -6.78
N MET A 198 13.81 11.74 -6.19
CA MET A 198 13.07 12.88 -6.72
C MET A 198 13.40 14.13 -5.92
N ILE A 199 13.35 15.28 -6.59
CA ILE A 199 13.63 16.59 -6.02
C ILE A 199 12.42 17.47 -6.37
N LEU A 200 11.79 18.05 -5.34
CA LEU A 200 10.58 18.87 -5.42
C LEU A 200 10.79 20.22 -4.72
#